data_AF-A0A8J2Q5K6-F1
#
_entry.id   AF-A0A8J2Q5K6-F1
#
_cell.length_a   1.000
_cell.length_b   1.000
_cell.length_c   1.000
_cell.angle_alpha   90.00
_cell.angle_beta   90.00
_cell.angle_gamma   90.00
#
_symmetry.space_group_name_H-M   'P 1'
#
loop_
_entity.id
_entity.type
_entity.pdbx_description
1 polymer ?
#
loop_
_entity_poly.entity_id
_entity_poly.type
_entity_poly.pdbx_seq_one_letter_code
_entity_poly.pdbx_strand_id
1 'polypeptide(L)'
;MVIRTEKEKEMEVSSVVTNFKDHHIRSDSSKECRWDAEFAFFVLKQCIISRVLMFIIQFVMNVAVTDYPTDAFKGVPIPQVELSQVDRWIRIAFGGLTKWDAVHFLHIAQYGYTYENNLAFFPLFPTLIYSLTLIWSWAVPFIHFSTAVIFTAVTVNFVAFALCGQLLYALLLTLTKSTKLALLACLVFTLNPASIFFSAVYSESVYMLLTFCGMFALYVDPSISFIRYIIASLFFSFAFATRSNGIFNFGYIIFQLMIETIYSMALHKFIWERDCGTVLLKV
;
A
#
# COMPACT_ATOMS: atom_id res chain seq x y z
N MET A 1 3.30 46.87 54.45
CA MET A 1 3.94 47.03 53.13
C MET A 1 4.74 45.77 52.76
N VAL A 2 4.18 44.55 52.91
CA VAL A 2 4.91 43.28 52.72
C VAL A 2 3.98 42.16 52.18
N ILE A 3 3.12 42.46 51.20
CA ILE A 3 2.24 41.43 50.59
C ILE A 3 2.35 41.42 49.05
N ARG A 4 3.16 42.31 48.46
CA ARG A 4 3.23 42.47 46.99
C ARG A 4 4.33 41.64 46.32
N THR A 5 5.24 41.01 47.07
CA THR A 5 6.48 40.43 46.53
C THR A 5 6.46 38.91 46.28
N GLU A 6 5.55 38.13 46.88
CA GLU A 6 5.50 36.66 46.64
C GLU A 6 4.67 36.30 45.41
N LYS A 7 3.57 37.01 45.14
CA LYS A 7 2.73 36.77 43.94
C LYS A 7 3.43 37.09 42.62
N GLU A 8 4.31 38.10 42.60
CA GLU A 8 5.08 38.43 41.38
C GLU A 8 6.17 37.38 41.11
N LYS A 9 6.79 36.82 42.16
CA LYS A 9 7.78 35.73 42.03
C LYS A 9 7.17 34.40 41.60
N GLU A 10 5.99 34.02 42.12
CA GLU A 10 5.30 32.80 41.68
C GLU A 10 4.80 32.90 40.23
N MET A 11 4.41 34.09 39.79
CA MET A 11 3.94 34.35 38.43
C MET A 11 5.11 34.37 37.42
N GLU A 12 6.29 34.89 37.80
CA GLU A 12 7.53 34.77 37.02
C GLU A 12 8.02 33.32 36.93
N VAL A 13 8.03 32.57 38.03
CA VAL A 13 8.46 31.16 38.01
C VAL A 13 7.48 30.28 37.21
N SER A 14 6.17 30.52 37.34
CA SER A 14 5.16 29.81 36.55
C SER A 14 5.27 30.11 35.06
N SER A 15 5.57 31.36 34.66
CA SER A 15 5.70 31.76 33.26
C SER A 15 7.02 31.33 32.61
N VAL A 16 8.10 31.21 33.40
CA VAL A 16 9.38 30.65 32.93
C VAL A 16 9.29 29.13 32.78
N VAL A 17 8.61 28.43 33.71
CA VAL A 17 8.43 26.97 33.64
C VAL A 17 7.48 26.54 32.52
N THR A 18 6.43 27.32 32.21
CA THR A 18 5.57 27.05 31.04
C THR A 18 6.32 27.32 29.73
N ASN A 19 7.07 28.43 29.62
CA ASN A 19 7.86 28.70 28.42
C ASN A 19 8.97 27.67 28.18
N PHE A 20 9.59 27.10 29.22
CA PHE A 20 10.64 26.10 29.06
C PHE A 20 10.10 24.72 28.65
N LYS A 21 8.92 24.32 29.16
CA LYS A 21 8.22 23.10 28.72
C LYS A 21 7.66 23.24 27.30
N ASP A 22 7.09 24.39 26.96
CA ASP A 22 6.51 24.61 25.64
C ASP A 22 7.58 24.74 24.55
N HIS A 23 8.76 25.31 24.84
CA HIS A 23 9.86 25.34 23.87
C HIS A 23 10.49 23.97 23.60
N HIS A 24 10.60 23.09 24.61
CA HIS A 24 11.15 21.75 24.40
C HIS A 24 10.15 20.82 23.69
N ILE A 25 8.86 20.85 24.05
CA ILE A 25 7.84 20.02 23.41
C ILE A 25 7.58 20.48 21.96
N ARG A 26 7.57 21.79 21.69
CA ARG A 26 7.26 22.34 20.37
C ARG A 26 8.46 22.31 19.40
N SER A 27 9.70 22.33 19.90
CA SER A 27 10.90 22.18 19.06
C SER A 27 11.24 20.73 18.73
N ASP A 28 10.90 19.75 19.59
CA ASP A 28 11.05 18.33 19.27
C ASP A 28 9.87 17.78 18.43
N SER A 29 8.61 18.19 18.70
CA SER A 29 7.47 17.68 17.91
C SER A 29 7.48 18.13 16.45
N SER A 30 8.07 19.31 16.16
CA SER A 30 8.19 19.82 14.80
C SER A 30 9.28 19.12 13.99
N LYS A 31 10.29 18.53 14.66
CA LYS A 31 11.28 17.65 14.02
C LYS A 31 10.77 16.22 13.86
N GLU A 32 10.04 15.69 14.85
CA GLU A 32 9.46 14.33 14.81
C GLU A 32 8.41 14.12 13.70
N CYS A 33 7.92 15.17 13.04
CA CYS A 33 6.82 15.08 12.08
C CYS A 33 7.23 15.32 10.62
N ARG A 34 8.52 15.55 10.35
CA ARG A 34 9.02 15.82 9.00
C ARG A 34 9.50 14.53 8.33
N TRP A 35 9.35 14.47 7.01
CA TRP A 35 9.91 13.37 6.23
C TRP A 35 11.41 13.26 6.51
N ASP A 36 11.82 12.06 6.91
CA ASP A 36 13.21 11.72 7.20
C ASP A 36 13.65 10.60 6.24
N ALA A 37 14.72 10.86 5.51
CA ALA A 37 15.26 9.94 4.52
C ALA A 37 15.84 8.67 5.16
N GLU A 38 16.38 8.75 6.37
CA GLU A 38 16.92 7.59 7.08
C GLU A 38 15.80 6.64 7.48
N PHE A 39 14.69 7.17 8.00
CA PHE A 39 13.51 6.37 8.33
C PHE A 39 12.82 5.81 7.09
N ALA A 40 12.71 6.59 6.01
CA ALA A 40 12.19 6.09 4.74
C ALA A 40 13.06 4.95 4.18
N PHE A 41 14.39 5.10 4.22
CA PHE A 41 15.32 4.06 3.81
C PHE A 41 15.22 2.81 4.71
N PHE A 42 15.05 3.00 6.03
CA PHE A 42 14.79 1.91 6.96
C PHE A 42 13.53 1.13 6.56
N VAL A 43 12.41 1.82 6.30
CA VAL A 43 11.15 1.18 5.84
C VAL A 43 11.37 0.42 4.53
N LEU A 44 12.08 1.00 3.56
CA LEU A 44 12.39 0.35 2.29
C LEU A 44 13.18 -0.94 2.51
N LYS A 45 14.21 -0.88 3.37
CA LYS A 45 15.03 -2.02 3.74
C LYS A 45 14.19 -3.13 4.38
N GLN A 46 13.27 -2.79 5.29
CA GLN A 46 12.37 -3.78 5.90
C GLN A 46 11.42 -4.41 4.87
N CYS A 47 10.89 -3.62 3.92
CA CYS A 47 10.06 -4.16 2.84
C CYS A 47 10.85 -5.18 2.02
N ILE A 48 12.06 -4.84 1.58
CA ILE A 48 12.93 -5.73 0.78
C ILE A 48 13.28 -7.00 1.57
N ILE A 49 13.74 -6.87 2.82
CA ILE A 49 14.09 -8.01 3.68
C ILE A 49 12.88 -8.94 3.85
N SER A 50 11.68 -8.38 4.10
CA SER A 50 10.47 -9.19 4.25
C SER A 50 10.14 -9.96 2.97
N ARG A 51 10.30 -9.35 1.79
CA ARG A 51 10.01 -10.01 0.50
C ARG A 51 11.01 -11.11 0.18
N VAL A 52 12.30 -10.86 0.45
CA VAL A 52 13.35 -11.88 0.29
C VAL A 52 13.09 -13.05 1.24
N LEU A 53 12.74 -12.77 2.51
CA LEU A 53 12.38 -13.82 3.47
C LEU A 53 11.17 -14.63 3.01
N MET A 54 10.11 -13.97 2.53
CA MET A 54 8.93 -14.65 1.97
C MET A 54 9.28 -15.51 0.76
N PHE A 55 10.18 -15.03 -0.11
CA PHE A 55 10.67 -15.80 -1.26
C PHE A 55 11.48 -17.05 -0.83
N ILE A 56 12.29 -16.95 0.22
CA ILE A 56 13.02 -18.09 0.77
C ILE A 56 12.03 -19.09 1.40
N ILE A 57 11.10 -18.62 2.23
CA ILE A 57 10.11 -19.47 2.89
C ILE A 57 9.26 -20.21 1.85
N GLN A 58 8.72 -19.51 0.86
CA GLN A 58 7.90 -20.16 -0.17
C GLN A 58 8.73 -21.18 -0.97
N PHE A 59 10.00 -20.89 -1.26
CA PHE A 59 10.86 -21.80 -2.01
C PHE A 59 11.12 -23.09 -1.22
N VAL A 60 11.50 -22.95 0.05
CA VAL A 60 11.72 -24.09 0.95
C VAL A 60 10.44 -24.93 1.06
N MET A 61 9.28 -24.29 1.25
CA MET A 61 8.01 -25.01 1.36
C MET A 61 7.61 -25.68 0.05
N ASN A 62 7.83 -25.04 -1.11
CA ASN A 62 7.52 -25.61 -2.42
C ASN A 62 8.38 -26.84 -2.74
N VAL A 63 9.58 -26.95 -2.16
CA VAL A 63 10.46 -28.13 -2.32
C VAL A 63 10.18 -29.19 -1.25
N ALA A 64 9.93 -28.77 0.00
CA ALA A 64 9.80 -29.68 1.14
C ALA A 64 8.40 -30.29 1.27
N VAL A 65 7.36 -29.58 0.83
CA VAL A 65 5.96 -29.98 0.99
C VAL A 65 5.39 -30.36 -0.36
N THR A 66 4.81 -31.56 -0.45
CA THR A 66 4.08 -31.99 -1.64
C THR A 66 2.75 -31.26 -1.74
N ASP A 67 2.47 -30.69 -2.92
CA ASP A 67 1.19 -30.04 -3.18
C ASP A 67 0.02 -31.00 -2.99
N TYR A 68 -1.00 -30.54 -2.28
CA TYR A 68 -2.26 -31.26 -2.21
C TYR A 68 -2.96 -31.22 -3.59
N PRO A 69 -3.43 -32.34 -4.14
CA PRO A 69 -4.12 -32.34 -5.42
C PRO A 69 -5.46 -31.60 -5.28
N THR A 70 -5.52 -30.38 -5.82
CA THR A 70 -6.75 -29.61 -5.90
C THR A 70 -7.42 -29.82 -7.27
N ASP A 71 -8.75 -29.96 -7.28
CA ASP A 71 -9.58 -29.96 -8.49
C ASP A 71 -9.82 -28.54 -9.05
N ALA A 72 -9.10 -27.55 -8.51
CA ALA A 72 -9.13 -26.16 -8.95
C ALA A 72 -8.62 -26.01 -10.39
N PHE A 73 -8.92 -24.85 -10.99
CA PHE A 73 -8.49 -24.48 -12.33
C PHE A 73 -6.96 -24.60 -12.51
N LYS A 74 -6.53 -25.29 -13.57
CA LYS A 74 -5.10 -25.56 -13.85
C LYS A 74 -4.54 -24.79 -15.06
N GLY A 75 -5.37 -23.99 -15.73
CA GLY A 75 -4.99 -23.30 -16.97
C GLY A 75 -4.70 -24.24 -18.13
N VAL A 76 -4.12 -23.69 -19.20
CA VAL A 76 -3.65 -24.48 -20.36
C VAL A 76 -2.26 -25.05 -20.05
N PRO A 77 -2.08 -26.39 -20.12
CA PRO A 77 -0.78 -27.01 -19.88
C PRO A 77 0.20 -26.67 -21.01
N ILE A 78 1.45 -26.42 -20.64
CA ILE A 78 2.52 -26.10 -21.58
C ILE A 78 3.40 -27.35 -21.77
N PRO A 79 3.62 -27.81 -23.01
CA PRO A 79 4.48 -28.95 -23.27
C PRO A 79 5.90 -28.75 -22.72
N GLN A 80 6.42 -29.76 -22.01
CA GLN A 80 7.75 -29.69 -21.39
C GLN A 80 8.91 -29.58 -22.39
N VAL A 81 8.65 -29.88 -23.66
CA VAL A 81 9.59 -29.80 -24.78
C VAL A 81 9.82 -28.34 -25.19
N GLU A 82 8.86 -27.44 -24.95
CA GLU A 82 8.95 -26.02 -25.29
C GLU A 82 9.71 -25.20 -24.23
N LEU A 83 9.94 -25.78 -23.04
CA LEU A 83 10.58 -25.10 -21.92
C LEU A 83 12.09 -25.34 -21.92
N SER A 84 12.85 -24.24 -21.87
CA SER A 84 14.30 -24.30 -21.67
C SER A 84 14.67 -24.79 -20.27
N GLN A 85 15.95 -25.10 -20.04
CA GLN A 85 16.42 -25.42 -18.69
C GLN A 85 16.27 -24.23 -17.73
N VAL A 86 16.43 -23.00 -18.23
CA VAL A 86 16.23 -21.77 -17.44
C VAL A 86 14.77 -21.65 -17.02
N ASP A 87 13.84 -21.95 -17.93
CA ASP A 87 12.40 -21.93 -17.63
C ASP A 87 12.05 -22.87 -16.48
N ARG A 88 12.62 -24.08 -16.48
CA ARG A 88 12.40 -25.08 -15.43
C ARG A 88 12.87 -24.56 -14.08
N TRP A 89 14.06 -23.96 -14.02
CA TRP A 89 14.58 -23.38 -12.78
C TRP A 89 13.71 -22.24 -12.26
N ILE A 90 13.28 -21.33 -13.13
CA ILE A 90 12.40 -20.22 -12.76
C ILE A 90 11.06 -20.74 -12.22
N ARG A 91 10.48 -21.75 -12.87
CA ARG A 91 9.21 -22.38 -12.46
C ARG A 91 9.33 -23.12 -11.14
N ILE A 92 10.46 -23.77 -10.87
CA ILE A 92 10.73 -24.38 -9.56
C ILE A 92 10.89 -23.29 -8.50
N ALA A 93 11.63 -22.22 -8.82
CA ALA A 93 11.91 -21.13 -7.90
C ALA A 93 10.64 -20.38 -7.46
N PHE A 94 9.72 -20.10 -8.39
CA PHE A 94 8.48 -19.35 -8.13
C PHE A 94 7.23 -20.22 -8.05
N GLY A 95 7.38 -21.55 -8.09
CA GLY A 95 6.24 -22.48 -8.19
C GLY A 95 5.17 -22.24 -7.13
N GLY A 96 5.58 -22.02 -5.88
CA GLY A 96 4.66 -21.72 -4.76
C GLY A 96 3.88 -20.42 -4.95
N LEU A 97 4.45 -19.42 -5.63
CA LEU A 97 3.81 -18.12 -5.91
C LEU A 97 2.81 -18.17 -7.06
N THR A 98 2.78 -19.28 -7.82
CA THR A 98 1.92 -19.47 -9.00
C THR A 98 0.72 -20.38 -8.74
N LYS A 99 0.48 -20.76 -7.48
CA LYS A 99 -0.62 -21.64 -7.08
C LYS A 99 -1.91 -20.87 -6.82
N TRP A 100 -3.02 -21.61 -6.75
CA TRP A 100 -4.35 -21.08 -6.44
C TRP A 100 -4.79 -20.01 -7.44
N ASP A 101 -5.24 -18.85 -6.97
CA ASP A 101 -5.82 -17.79 -7.81
C ASP A 101 -4.81 -17.21 -8.82
N ALA A 102 -3.51 -17.38 -8.57
CA ALA A 102 -2.45 -16.97 -9.48
C ALA A 102 -2.61 -17.63 -10.86
N VAL A 103 -3.11 -18.87 -10.92
CA VAL A 103 -3.31 -19.60 -12.18
C VAL A 103 -4.30 -18.85 -13.07
N HIS A 104 -5.34 -18.23 -12.49
CA HIS A 104 -6.29 -17.42 -13.25
C HIS A 104 -5.66 -16.15 -13.81
N PHE A 105 -4.91 -15.40 -12.99
CA PHE A 105 -4.23 -14.19 -13.46
C PHE A 105 -3.22 -14.49 -14.58
N LEU A 106 -2.44 -15.56 -14.43
CA LEU A 106 -1.48 -16.01 -15.44
C LEU A 106 -2.16 -16.49 -16.73
N HIS A 107 -3.29 -17.18 -16.60
CA HIS A 107 -4.09 -17.63 -17.74
C HIS A 107 -4.69 -16.45 -18.50
N ILE A 108 -5.33 -15.52 -17.79
CA ILE A 108 -5.95 -14.32 -18.40
C ILE A 108 -4.89 -13.48 -19.12
N ALA A 109 -3.70 -13.33 -18.53
CA ALA A 109 -2.62 -12.59 -19.16
C ALA A 109 -2.16 -13.19 -20.49
N GLN A 110 -2.24 -14.51 -20.67
CA GLN A 110 -1.76 -15.19 -21.88
C GLN A 110 -2.85 -15.46 -22.91
N TYR A 111 -4.05 -15.82 -22.44
CA TYR A 111 -5.12 -16.35 -23.28
C TYR A 111 -6.41 -15.52 -23.18
N GLY A 112 -6.45 -14.51 -22.30
CA GLY A 112 -7.65 -13.73 -22.04
C GLY A 112 -8.72 -14.50 -21.25
N TYR A 113 -9.95 -13.98 -21.31
CA TYR A 113 -11.10 -14.53 -20.60
C TYR A 113 -11.75 -15.67 -21.40
N THR A 114 -11.20 -16.87 -21.28
CA THR A 114 -11.71 -18.07 -21.99
C THR A 114 -12.64 -18.95 -21.15
N TYR A 115 -12.66 -18.77 -19.83
CA TYR A 115 -13.45 -19.57 -18.89
C TYR A 115 -14.31 -18.67 -18.00
N GLU A 116 -15.47 -19.17 -17.58
CA GLU A 116 -16.42 -18.41 -16.75
C GLU A 116 -15.84 -18.04 -15.37
N ASN A 117 -15.11 -18.96 -14.75
CA ASN A 117 -14.43 -18.74 -13.48
C ASN A 117 -13.37 -17.61 -13.54
N ASN A 118 -12.87 -17.24 -14.73
CA ASN A 118 -11.95 -16.12 -14.89
C ASN A 118 -12.64 -14.77 -14.66
N LEU A 119 -13.97 -14.67 -14.79
CA LEU A 119 -14.70 -13.40 -14.67
C LEU A 119 -14.60 -12.78 -13.27
N ALA A 120 -14.26 -13.57 -12.24
CA ALA A 120 -13.99 -13.06 -10.90
C ALA A 120 -12.68 -12.26 -10.80
N PHE A 121 -11.77 -12.43 -11.75
CA PHE A 121 -10.43 -11.82 -11.74
C PHE A 121 -10.40 -10.63 -12.70
N PHE A 122 -10.15 -9.45 -12.14
CA PHE A 122 -10.31 -8.19 -12.86
C PHE A 122 -9.10 -7.87 -13.77
N PRO A 123 -9.30 -7.10 -14.85
CA PRO A 123 -8.40 -7.11 -16.00
C PRO A 123 -7.11 -6.31 -15.83
N LEU A 124 -7.03 -5.34 -14.92
CA LEU A 124 -5.88 -4.42 -14.87
C LEU A 124 -4.58 -5.15 -14.55
N PHE A 125 -4.59 -6.08 -13.58
CA PHE A 125 -3.38 -6.79 -13.17
C PHE A 125 -2.85 -7.75 -14.28
N PRO A 126 -3.67 -8.65 -14.86
CA PRO A 126 -3.26 -9.45 -16.03
C PRO A 126 -2.75 -8.61 -17.21
N THR A 127 -3.44 -7.51 -17.51
CA THR A 127 -3.07 -6.63 -18.63
C THR A 127 -1.74 -5.94 -18.37
N LEU A 128 -1.51 -5.47 -17.13
CA LEU A 128 -0.24 -4.87 -16.71
C LEU A 128 0.92 -5.85 -16.85
N ILE A 129 0.80 -7.07 -16.33
CA ILE A 129 1.87 -8.06 -16.40
C ILE A 129 2.15 -8.49 -17.84
N TYR A 130 1.11 -8.66 -18.68
CA TYR A 130 1.28 -8.97 -20.09
C TYR A 130 2.01 -7.84 -20.83
N SER A 131 1.54 -6.60 -20.66
CA SER A 131 2.10 -5.43 -21.33
C SER A 131 3.56 -5.20 -20.96
N LEU A 132 3.89 -5.33 -19.66
CA LEU A 132 5.28 -5.23 -19.20
C LEU A 132 6.13 -6.38 -19.74
N THR A 133 5.59 -7.60 -19.82
CA THR A 133 6.31 -8.74 -20.39
C THR A 133 6.68 -8.50 -21.85
N LEU A 134 5.75 -7.97 -22.66
CA LEU A 134 6.02 -7.63 -24.07
C LEU A 134 7.19 -6.65 -24.24
N ILE A 135 7.38 -5.73 -23.29
CA ILE A 135 8.42 -4.69 -23.38
C ILE A 135 9.83 -5.28 -23.24
N TRP A 136 10.02 -6.36 -22.48
CA TRP A 136 11.37 -6.88 -22.20
C TRP A 136 11.63 -8.30 -22.69
N SER A 137 10.60 -9.14 -22.89
CA SER A 137 10.79 -10.57 -23.18
C SER A 137 11.54 -10.83 -24.48
N TRP A 138 11.44 -9.91 -25.46
CA TRP A 138 12.17 -10.01 -26.73
C TRP A 138 13.69 -9.95 -26.54
N ALA A 139 14.18 -9.31 -25.47
CA ALA A 139 15.61 -9.24 -25.15
C ALA A 139 16.14 -10.54 -24.54
N VAL A 140 15.25 -11.46 -24.14
CA VAL A 140 15.59 -12.70 -23.44
C VAL A 140 14.91 -13.90 -24.13
N PRO A 141 15.24 -14.16 -25.42
CA PRO A 141 14.49 -15.11 -26.26
C PRO A 141 14.64 -16.57 -25.83
N PHE A 142 15.54 -16.87 -24.90
CA PHE A 142 15.73 -18.19 -24.33
C PHE A 142 14.77 -18.53 -23.17
N ILE A 143 13.95 -17.56 -22.73
CA ILE A 143 12.89 -17.78 -21.74
C ILE A 143 11.56 -17.83 -22.48
N HIS A 144 10.78 -18.89 -22.24
CA HIS A 144 9.45 -19.02 -22.81
C HIS A 144 8.52 -17.90 -22.29
N PHE A 145 7.66 -17.35 -23.15
CA PHE A 145 6.81 -16.19 -22.82
C PHE A 145 5.99 -16.40 -21.54
N SER A 146 5.40 -17.58 -21.36
CA SER A 146 4.64 -17.92 -20.16
C SER A 146 5.46 -17.87 -18.86
N THR A 147 6.74 -18.21 -18.91
CA THR A 147 7.66 -18.08 -17.78
C THR A 147 8.06 -16.61 -17.57
N ALA A 148 8.25 -15.86 -18.65
CA ALA A 148 8.49 -14.42 -18.59
C ALA A 148 7.32 -13.69 -17.90
N VAL A 149 6.06 -14.07 -18.18
CA VAL A 149 4.88 -13.52 -17.48
C VAL A 149 4.94 -13.76 -15.96
N ILE A 150 5.33 -14.96 -15.52
CA ILE A 150 5.50 -15.27 -14.09
C ILE A 150 6.56 -14.35 -13.47
N PHE A 151 7.72 -14.24 -14.12
CA PHE A 151 8.81 -13.39 -13.65
C PHE A 151 8.40 -11.92 -13.56
N THR A 152 7.70 -11.40 -14.58
CA THR A 152 7.15 -10.05 -14.58
C THR A 152 6.19 -9.85 -13.42
N ALA A 153 5.26 -10.77 -13.19
CA ALA A 153 4.26 -10.64 -12.14
C ALA A 153 4.88 -10.60 -10.73
N VAL A 154 5.84 -11.48 -10.45
CA VAL A 154 6.57 -11.48 -9.18
C VAL A 154 7.36 -10.17 -9.00
N THR A 155 8.00 -9.69 -10.06
CA THR A 155 8.76 -8.44 -10.04
C THR A 155 7.86 -7.23 -9.81
N VAL A 156 6.72 -7.16 -10.52
CA VAL A 156 5.70 -6.11 -10.35
C VAL A 156 5.22 -6.08 -8.91
N ASN A 157 4.89 -7.23 -8.32
CA ASN A 157 4.42 -7.30 -6.95
C ASN A 157 5.49 -6.94 -5.93
N PHE A 158 6.75 -7.33 -6.16
CA PHE A 158 7.88 -6.93 -5.32
C PHE A 158 8.05 -5.40 -5.31
N VAL A 159 8.10 -4.78 -6.50
CA VAL A 159 8.25 -3.33 -6.64
C VAL A 159 7.05 -2.59 -6.07
N ALA A 160 5.83 -3.03 -6.40
CA ALA A 160 4.60 -2.43 -5.89
C ALA A 160 4.54 -2.49 -4.36
N PHE A 161 4.93 -3.62 -3.74
CA PHE A 161 4.96 -3.75 -2.30
C PHE A 161 5.97 -2.79 -1.63
N ALA A 162 7.16 -2.64 -2.22
CA ALA A 162 8.16 -1.69 -1.72
C ALA A 162 7.64 -0.24 -1.81
N LEU A 163 6.99 0.13 -2.91
CA LEU A 163 6.35 1.43 -3.08
C LEU A 163 5.19 1.64 -2.11
N CYS A 164 4.38 0.61 -1.85
CA CYS A 164 3.34 0.65 -0.83
C CYS A 164 3.90 0.96 0.55
N GLY A 165 5.02 0.35 0.94
CA GLY A 165 5.65 0.64 2.22
C GLY A 165 6.09 2.11 2.35
N GLN A 166 6.65 2.67 1.29
CA GLN A 166 7.04 4.09 1.24
C GLN A 166 5.83 5.04 1.32
N LEU A 167 4.79 4.76 0.52
CA LEU A 167 3.57 5.55 0.52
C LEU A 167 2.83 5.46 1.86
N LEU A 168 2.79 4.27 2.46
CA LEU A 168 2.19 4.08 3.78
C LEU A 168 2.92 4.90 4.84
N TYR A 169 4.26 4.90 4.83
CA TYR A 169 5.05 5.73 5.73
C TYR A 169 4.72 7.23 5.54
N ALA A 170 4.72 7.70 4.29
CA ALA A 170 4.41 9.09 3.97
C ALA A 170 3.00 9.50 4.40
N LEU A 171 2.00 8.65 4.13
CA LEU A 171 0.61 8.84 4.51
C LEU A 171 0.45 8.92 6.02
N LEU A 172 0.99 7.95 6.75
CA LEU A 172 0.84 7.88 8.20
C LEU A 172 1.57 9.01 8.91
N LEU A 173 2.76 9.40 8.43
CA LEU A 173 3.47 10.57 8.95
C LEU A 173 2.62 11.84 8.77
N THR A 174 1.96 11.97 7.63
CA THR A 174 1.10 13.12 7.33
C THR A 174 -0.16 13.14 8.18
N LEU A 175 -0.81 11.98 8.37
CA LEU A 175 -2.09 11.85 9.07
C LEU A 175 -1.93 11.86 10.60
N THR A 176 -1.00 11.09 11.13
CA THR A 176 -0.86 10.88 12.59
C THR A 176 0.08 11.87 13.26
N LYS A 177 0.89 12.58 12.46
CA LYS A 177 1.94 13.50 12.93
C LYS A 177 2.95 12.85 13.89
N SER A 178 3.07 11.52 13.87
CA SER A 178 3.94 10.74 14.76
C SER A 178 4.79 9.76 13.97
N THR A 179 6.12 9.99 13.94
CA THR A 179 7.06 9.07 13.28
C THR A 179 7.04 7.68 13.92
N LYS A 180 6.92 7.57 15.24
CA LYS A 180 6.91 6.28 15.95
C LYS A 180 5.72 5.41 15.52
N LEU A 181 4.54 6.01 15.42
CA LEU A 181 3.33 5.30 14.99
C LEU A 181 3.41 4.90 13.51
N ALA A 182 3.90 5.81 12.64
CA ALA A 182 4.10 5.53 11.23
C ALA A 182 5.08 4.36 11.00
N LEU A 183 6.23 4.36 11.69
CA LEU A 183 7.21 3.29 11.61
C LEU A 183 6.68 1.95 12.12
N LEU A 184 5.97 1.96 13.26
CA LEU A 184 5.38 0.75 13.81
C LEU A 184 4.36 0.13 12.86
N ALA A 185 3.48 0.95 12.27
CA ALA A 185 2.50 0.49 11.30
C ALA A 185 3.16 -0.09 10.04
N CYS A 186 4.22 0.55 9.53
CA CYS A 186 5.01 0.00 8.42
C CYS A 186 5.66 -1.35 8.77
N LEU A 187 6.19 -1.52 9.99
CA LEU A 187 6.76 -2.78 10.43
C LEU A 187 5.70 -3.89 10.48
N VAL A 188 4.54 -3.62 11.10
CA VAL A 188 3.41 -4.57 11.14
C VAL A 188 2.94 -4.92 9.73
N PHE A 189 2.87 -3.93 8.84
CA PHE A 189 2.55 -4.13 7.44
C PHE A 189 3.55 -5.07 6.74
N THR A 190 4.86 -4.89 6.96
CA THR A 190 5.90 -5.73 6.35
C THR A 190 5.93 -7.17 6.85
N LEU A 191 5.60 -7.40 8.12
CA LEU A 191 5.72 -8.70 8.80
C LEU A 191 4.38 -9.44 8.98
N ASN A 192 3.31 -8.98 8.34
CA ASN A 192 1.99 -9.61 8.41
C ASN A 192 2.04 -11.06 7.87
N PRO A 193 1.45 -12.06 8.57
CA PRO A 193 1.33 -13.43 8.06
C PRO A 193 0.62 -13.53 6.70
N ALA A 194 -0.35 -12.65 6.43
CA ALA A 194 -1.04 -12.58 5.14
C ALA A 194 -0.15 -11.99 4.01
N SER A 195 1.12 -11.66 4.29
CA SER A 195 1.96 -10.98 3.32
C SER A 195 2.41 -11.84 2.12
N ILE A 196 2.09 -13.14 2.13
CA ILE A 196 2.22 -14.01 0.95
C ILE A 196 1.38 -13.50 -0.23
N PHE A 197 0.19 -12.92 0.02
CA PHE A 197 -0.68 -12.38 -1.04
C PHE A 197 -0.05 -11.17 -1.75
N PHE A 198 0.88 -10.47 -1.11
CA PHE A 198 1.64 -9.39 -1.73
C PHE A 198 2.86 -9.88 -2.53
N SER A 199 3.18 -11.18 -2.47
CA SER A 199 4.34 -11.77 -3.17
C SER A 199 3.92 -12.78 -4.24
N ALA A 200 2.84 -13.52 -4.00
CA ALA A 200 2.21 -14.40 -4.99
C ALA A 200 1.78 -13.61 -6.23
N VAL A 201 1.52 -14.29 -7.35
CA VAL A 201 1.07 -13.66 -8.59
C VAL A 201 -0.41 -13.25 -8.48
N TYR A 202 -0.70 -12.38 -7.53
CA TYR A 202 -2.02 -11.86 -7.24
C TYR A 202 -2.05 -10.33 -7.37
N SER A 203 -3.25 -9.75 -7.42
CA SER A 203 -3.44 -8.32 -7.68
C SER A 203 -3.31 -7.39 -6.46
N GLU A 204 -3.15 -7.93 -5.24
CA GLU A 204 -3.20 -7.22 -3.96
C GLU A 204 -2.15 -6.11 -3.86
N SER A 205 -0.92 -6.35 -4.29
CA SER A 205 0.15 -5.34 -4.21
C SER A 205 -0.15 -4.12 -5.08
N VAL A 206 -0.62 -4.34 -6.32
CA VAL A 206 -0.98 -3.27 -7.25
C VAL A 206 -2.26 -2.57 -6.80
N TYR A 207 -3.27 -3.33 -6.33
CA TYR A 207 -4.50 -2.80 -5.75
C TYR A 207 -4.20 -1.80 -4.62
N MET A 208 -3.37 -2.23 -3.68
CA MET A 208 -3.02 -1.43 -2.51
C MET A 208 -2.17 -0.22 -2.88
N LEU A 209 -1.24 -0.37 -3.84
CA LEU A 209 -0.44 0.75 -4.34
C LEU A 209 -1.34 1.85 -4.90
N LEU A 210 -2.27 1.48 -5.78
CA LEU A 210 -3.23 2.42 -6.37
C LEU A 210 -4.14 3.05 -5.32
N THR A 211 -4.59 2.25 -4.33
CA THR A 211 -5.39 2.76 -3.20
C THR A 211 -4.60 3.79 -2.38
N PHE A 212 -3.35 3.51 -2.03
CA PHE A 212 -2.49 4.46 -1.32
C PHE A 212 -2.17 5.69 -2.14
N CYS A 213 -1.95 5.58 -3.45
CA CYS A 213 -1.80 6.74 -4.34
C CYS A 213 -3.06 7.63 -4.32
N GLY A 214 -4.25 7.03 -4.38
CA GLY A 214 -5.51 7.75 -4.29
C GLY A 214 -5.70 8.45 -2.95
N MET A 215 -5.40 7.77 -1.84
CA MET A 215 -5.41 8.36 -0.49
C MET A 215 -4.36 9.48 -0.34
N PHE A 216 -3.17 9.30 -0.92
CA PHE A 216 -2.10 10.29 -0.87
C PHE A 216 -2.51 11.57 -1.58
N ALA A 217 -3.06 11.44 -2.79
CA ALA A 217 -3.61 12.58 -3.52
C ALA A 217 -4.74 13.28 -2.74
N LEU A 218 -5.56 12.53 -2.01
CA LEU A 218 -6.70 13.08 -1.27
C LEU A 218 -6.31 13.82 0.02
N TYR A 219 -5.37 13.27 0.80
CA TYR A 219 -5.13 13.71 2.18
C TYR A 219 -3.87 14.56 2.39
N VAL A 220 -2.87 14.48 1.50
CA VAL A 220 -1.55 15.07 1.79
C VAL A 220 -1.55 16.58 1.70
N ASP A 221 -2.20 17.13 0.68
CA ASP A 221 -2.29 18.57 0.49
C ASP A 221 -3.74 19.02 0.37
N PRO A 222 -4.34 19.47 1.50
CA PRO A 222 -5.69 19.97 1.49
C PRO A 222 -5.88 21.29 0.76
N SER A 223 -4.80 22.00 0.41
CA SER A 223 -4.86 23.28 -0.29
C SER A 223 -5.09 23.12 -1.80
N ILE A 224 -4.84 21.92 -2.33
CA ILE A 224 -5.10 21.61 -3.74
C ILE A 224 -6.62 21.62 -3.96
N SER A 225 -7.03 22.37 -5.00
CA SER A 225 -8.41 22.51 -5.46
C SER A 225 -9.09 21.17 -5.79
N PHE A 226 -10.31 21.24 -6.32
CA PHE A 226 -11.12 20.09 -6.76
C PHE A 226 -10.36 18.99 -7.56
N ILE A 227 -9.26 19.35 -8.22
CA ILE A 227 -8.34 18.44 -8.93
C ILE A 227 -7.92 17.22 -8.08
N ARG A 228 -7.71 17.37 -6.76
CA ARG A 228 -7.29 16.24 -5.91
C ARG A 228 -8.33 15.11 -5.90
N TYR A 229 -9.62 15.45 -5.95
CA TYR A 229 -10.71 14.47 -5.98
C TYR A 229 -10.75 13.72 -7.30
N ILE A 230 -10.45 14.40 -8.41
CA ILE A 230 -10.35 13.79 -9.74
C ILE A 230 -9.17 12.80 -9.76
N ILE A 231 -8.00 13.21 -9.27
CA ILE A 231 -6.81 12.36 -9.21
C ILE A 231 -7.07 11.14 -8.31
N ALA A 232 -7.63 11.36 -7.11
CA ALA A 232 -7.98 10.27 -6.20
C ALA A 232 -9.00 9.31 -6.82
N SER A 233 -10.05 9.82 -7.47
CA SER A 233 -11.06 9.01 -8.18
C SER A 233 -10.44 8.17 -9.30
N LEU A 234 -9.48 8.72 -10.04
CA LEU A 234 -8.77 8.01 -11.10
C LEU A 234 -7.98 6.83 -10.52
N PHE A 235 -7.20 7.07 -9.46
CA PHE A 235 -6.47 6.00 -8.77
C PHE A 235 -7.39 4.94 -8.17
N PHE A 236 -8.50 5.34 -7.55
CA PHE A 236 -9.49 4.40 -7.01
C PHE A 236 -10.21 3.61 -8.11
N SER A 237 -10.44 4.20 -9.28
CA SER A 237 -11.00 3.50 -10.44
C SER A 237 -10.03 2.45 -10.98
N PHE A 238 -8.74 2.77 -11.04
CA PHE A 238 -7.72 1.77 -11.38
C PHE A 238 -7.61 0.69 -10.30
N ALA A 239 -7.70 1.05 -9.01
CA ALA A 239 -7.74 0.07 -7.93
C ALA A 239 -8.94 -0.88 -8.09
N PHE A 240 -10.14 -0.37 -8.40
CA PHE A 240 -11.30 -1.21 -8.74
C PHE A 240 -11.02 -2.11 -9.95
N ALA A 241 -10.34 -1.62 -10.98
CA ALA A 241 -9.97 -2.42 -12.14
C ALA A 241 -8.96 -3.55 -11.84
N THR A 242 -8.33 -3.57 -10.65
CA THR A 242 -7.52 -4.72 -10.19
C THR A 242 -8.35 -5.77 -9.43
N ARG A 243 -9.40 -5.34 -8.71
CA ARG A 243 -10.29 -6.17 -7.88
C ARG A 243 -11.61 -5.46 -7.61
N SER A 244 -12.71 -6.21 -7.62
CA SER A 244 -14.06 -5.70 -7.30
C SER A 244 -14.17 -4.97 -5.96
N ASN A 245 -13.44 -5.41 -4.93
CA ASN A 245 -13.41 -4.78 -3.61
C ASN A 245 -12.97 -3.30 -3.65
N GLY A 246 -12.24 -2.89 -4.69
CA GLY A 246 -11.84 -1.50 -4.87
C GLY A 246 -13.00 -0.52 -5.04
N ILE A 247 -14.23 -1.02 -5.29
CA ILE A 247 -15.40 -0.16 -5.34
C ILE A 247 -15.57 0.63 -4.05
N PHE A 248 -15.29 0.03 -2.89
CA PHE A 248 -15.46 0.70 -1.59
C PHE A 248 -14.52 1.90 -1.37
N ASN A 249 -13.50 2.08 -2.21
CA ASN A 249 -12.59 3.22 -2.12
C ASN A 249 -13.29 4.56 -2.37
N PHE A 250 -14.46 4.60 -3.04
CA PHE A 250 -15.25 5.84 -3.14
C PHE A 250 -15.62 6.39 -1.74
N GLY A 251 -15.69 5.52 -0.73
CA GLY A 251 -16.01 5.91 0.65
C GLY A 251 -15.03 6.94 1.21
N TYR A 252 -13.75 6.90 0.83
CA TYR A 252 -12.76 7.92 1.23
C TYR A 252 -13.13 9.31 0.70
N ILE A 253 -13.62 9.39 -0.54
CA ILE A 253 -14.04 10.65 -1.16
C ILE A 253 -15.32 11.15 -0.49
N ILE A 254 -16.32 10.28 -0.32
CA ILE A 254 -17.58 10.64 0.34
C ILE A 254 -17.31 11.16 1.76
N PHE A 255 -16.45 10.47 2.51
CA PHE A 255 -16.06 10.88 3.86
C PHE A 255 -15.44 12.28 3.85
N GLN A 256 -14.50 12.55 2.93
CA GLN A 256 -13.85 13.86 2.87
C GLN A 256 -14.82 14.98 2.48
N LEU A 257 -15.69 14.74 1.49
CA LEU A 257 -16.73 15.70 1.09
C LEU A 257 -17.74 15.97 2.22
N MET A 258 -18.10 14.93 2.98
CA MET A 258 -18.96 15.05 4.15
C MET A 258 -18.30 15.93 5.23
N ILE A 259 -17.02 15.70 5.54
CA ILE A 259 -16.28 16.54 6.50
C ILE A 259 -16.22 17.99 6.04
N GLU A 260 -15.97 18.27 4.76
CA GLU A 260 -15.92 19.64 4.22
C GLU A 260 -17.27 20.34 4.19
N THR A 261 -18.35 19.57 4.09
CA THR A 261 -19.72 20.10 4.14
C THR A 261 -20.12 20.44 5.58
N ILE A 262 -19.71 19.62 6.54
CA ILE A 262 -20.05 19.77 7.96
C ILE A 262 -19.15 20.81 8.65
N TYR A 263 -17.86 20.83 8.30
CA TYR A 263 -16.83 21.63 8.95
C TYR A 263 -16.02 22.45 7.94
N SER A 264 -16.07 23.77 8.09
CA SER A 264 -15.21 24.67 7.32
C SER A 264 -13.84 24.71 7.97
N MET A 265 -12.85 24.06 7.34
CA MET A 265 -11.45 24.18 7.76
C MET A 265 -10.94 25.63 7.66
N ALA A 266 -11.43 26.42 6.70
CA ALA A 266 -11.03 27.82 6.53
C ALA A 266 -11.54 28.72 7.67
N LEU A 267 -12.77 28.48 8.15
CA LEU A 267 -13.39 29.27 9.21
C LEU A 267 -13.22 28.65 10.61
N HIS A 268 -12.63 27.45 10.70
CA HIS A 268 -12.57 26.62 11.92
C HIS A 268 -13.94 26.50 12.62
N LYS A 269 -15.02 26.43 11.84
CA LYS A 269 -16.40 26.40 12.32
C LYS A 269 -17.20 25.32 11.62
N PHE A 270 -18.12 24.71 12.35
CA PHE A 270 -19.14 23.86 11.76
C PHE A 270 -20.08 24.73 10.91
N ILE A 271 -20.23 24.39 9.63
CA ILE A 271 -21.14 25.08 8.71
C ILE A 271 -22.59 24.68 9.04
N TRP A 272 -22.75 23.46 9.56
CA TRP A 272 -24.03 22.91 9.99
C TRP A 272 -24.08 22.83 11.52
N GLU A 273 -24.27 23.98 12.17
CA GLU A 273 -24.73 24.01 13.57
C GLU A 273 -26.22 23.70 13.60
N ARG A 274 -26.59 22.50 14.06
CA ARG A 274 -27.95 22.29 14.59
C ARG A 274 -27.94 22.69 16.06
N ASP A 275 -28.99 23.35 16.52
CA ASP A 275 -29.24 23.75 17.93
C ASP A 275 -29.27 22.59 18.95
N CYS A 276 -28.88 21.38 18.57
CA CYS A 276 -28.86 20.19 19.41
C CYS A 276 -27.42 19.68 19.57
N GLY A 277 -26.66 20.35 20.44
CA GLY A 277 -25.47 19.82 21.12
C GLY A 277 -24.30 19.43 20.21
N THR A 278 -23.16 20.10 20.41
CA THR A 278 -21.90 19.78 19.76
C THR A 278 -21.44 18.36 20.13
N VAL A 279 -21.60 17.38 19.23
CA VAL A 279 -20.90 16.10 19.34
C VAL A 279 -19.45 16.35 18.93
N LEU A 280 -18.60 16.62 19.91
CA LEU A 280 -17.16 16.78 19.75
C LEU A 280 -16.53 15.45 19.29
N LEU A 281 -16.38 15.27 17.98
CA LEU A 281 -15.38 14.35 17.43
C LEU A 281 -14.01 15.03 17.56
N LYS A 282 -13.29 14.65 18.61
CA LYS A 282 -11.89 15.03 18.82
C LYS A 282 -11.06 14.20 17.83
N VAL A 283 -10.72 14.80 16.69
CA VAL A 283 -9.71 14.29 15.75
C VAL A 283 -8.32 14.67 16.25
#